data_AF-A0A0S8EP57-F1
#
_entry.id   AF-A0A0S8EP57-F1
#
_cell.length_a   1.000
_cell.length_b   1.000
_cell.length_c   1.000
_cell.angle_alpha   90.00
_cell.angle_beta   90.00
_cell.angle_gamma   90.00
#
_symmetry.space_group_name_H-M   'P 1'
#
loop_
_entity.id
_entity.type
_entity.pdbx_description
1 polymer ?
#
loop_
_entity_poly.entity_id
_entity_poly.type
_entity_poly.pdbx_seq_one_letter_code
_entity_poly.pdbx_strand_id
1 'polypeptide(L)'
;MGNFGEKLEAAKVLYRAGIFKPIGPHKTIRIIRAAKAWGKSPAMGFIALAIRQPDTIAIIDDEGTATFDEVNRRSNALARGLREAGVS
;
A
#
# COMPACT_ATOMS: atom_id res chain seq x y z
N MET A 1 19.03 20.69 -0.02
CA MET A 1 17.56 20.50 0.01
C MET A 1 17.01 21.09 -1.28
N GLY A 2 16.38 20.27 -2.14
CA GLY A 2 15.94 20.72 -3.48
C GLY A 2 15.00 21.92 -3.44
N ASN A 3 15.09 22.77 -4.45
CA ASN A 3 14.32 24.01 -4.53
C ASN A 3 12.82 23.70 -4.72
N PHE A 4 11.95 24.67 -4.43
CA PHE A 4 10.50 24.46 -4.50
C PHE A 4 10.01 24.06 -5.91
N GLY A 5 10.67 24.56 -6.97
CA GLY A 5 10.38 24.21 -8.35
C GLY A 5 10.65 22.75 -8.68
N GLU A 6 11.76 22.18 -8.21
CA GLU A 6 12.08 20.75 -8.40
C GLU A 6 11.03 19.85 -7.74
N LYS A 7 10.54 20.23 -6.56
CA LYS A 7 9.48 19.50 -5.85
C LYS A 7 8.14 19.57 -6.58
N LEU A 8 7.82 20.71 -7.19
CA LEU A 8 6.61 20.86 -7.98
C LEU A 8 6.64 20.03 -9.26
N GLU A 9 7.78 19.99 -9.96
CA GLU A 9 7.92 19.15 -11.15
C GLU A 9 7.86 17.67 -10.80
N ALA A 10 8.53 17.24 -9.73
CA ALA A 10 8.40 15.88 -9.22
C ALA A 10 6.93 15.54 -8.88
N ALA A 11 6.23 16.43 -8.18
CA ALA A 11 4.81 16.23 -7.84
C ALA A 11 3.93 16.11 -9.10
N LYS A 12 4.20 16.92 -10.13
CA LYS A 12 3.47 16.90 -11.40
C LYS A 12 3.71 15.60 -12.18
N VAL A 13 4.95 15.11 -12.21
CA VAL A 13 5.30 13.80 -12.80
C VAL A 13 4.56 12.68 -12.08
N LEU A 14 4.59 12.67 -10.75
CA LEU A 14 3.89 11.67 -9.93
C LEU A 14 2.36 11.72 -10.13
N TYR A 15 1.79 12.91 -10.25
CA TYR A 15 0.37 13.08 -10.55
C TYR A 15 0.01 12.52 -11.93
N ARG A 16 0.79 12.85 -12.97
CA ARG A 16 0.59 12.35 -14.33
C ARG A 16 0.74 10.83 -14.42
N ALA A 17 1.68 10.26 -13.67
CA ALA A 17 1.86 8.81 -13.54
C ALA A 17 0.70 8.11 -12.81
N GLY A 18 -0.27 8.86 -12.27
CA GLY A 18 -1.44 8.31 -11.59
C GLY A 18 -1.24 8.05 -10.10
N ILE A 19 -0.04 8.32 -9.57
CA ILE A 19 0.33 8.06 -8.16
C ILE A 19 -0.52 8.92 -7.23
N PHE A 20 -0.73 10.19 -7.58
CA PHE A 20 -1.55 11.14 -6.79
C PHE A 20 -2.99 11.34 -7.30
N LYS A 21 -3.52 10.43 -8.14
CA LYS A 21 -4.92 10.52 -8.56
C LYS A 21 -5.85 10.48 -7.33
N PRO A 22 -6.86 11.37 -7.24
CA PRO A 22 -7.83 11.34 -6.15
C PRO A 22 -8.55 10.00 -6.13
N ILE A 23 -8.55 9.35 -4.97
CA ILE A 23 -9.39 8.21 -4.68
C ILE A 23 -10.44 8.66 -3.67
N GLY A 24 -11.66 8.12 -3.76
CA GLY A 24 -12.78 8.56 -2.93
C GLY A 24 -12.42 8.71 -1.45
N PRO A 25 -13.08 9.62 -0.71
CA PRO A 25 -12.64 10.10 0.60
C PRO A 25 -12.38 8.97 1.61
N HIS A 26 -13.20 7.93 1.58
CA HIS A 26 -13.03 6.73 2.40
C HIS A 26 -11.69 6.02 2.16
N LYS A 27 -11.29 5.81 0.90
CA LYS A 27 -10.02 5.15 0.57
C LYS A 27 -8.83 6.01 0.99
N THR A 28 -8.91 7.33 0.78
CA THR A 28 -7.84 8.27 1.17
C THR A 28 -7.59 8.24 2.68
N ILE A 29 -8.65 8.29 3.49
CA ILE A 29 -8.54 8.21 4.96
C ILE A 29 -7.87 6.90 5.39
N ARG A 30 -8.23 5.78 4.77
CA ARG A 30 -7.61 4.46 5.06
C ARG A 30 -6.12 4.44 4.74
N ILE A 31 -5.70 5.01 3.61
CA ILE A 31 -4.28 5.08 3.23
C ILE A 31 -3.50 5.98 4.20
N ILE A 32 -4.05 7.13 4.58
CA ILE A 32 -3.39 8.03 5.54
C ILE A 32 -3.17 7.32 6.88
N ARG A 33 -4.16 6.58 7.37
CA ARG A 33 -4.04 5.77 8.59
C ARG A 33 -2.96 4.70 8.46
N ALA A 34 -2.94 3.98 7.33
CA ALA A 34 -1.92 2.97 7.06
C ALA A 34 -0.51 3.59 6.99
N ALA A 35 -0.35 4.73 6.32
CA ALA A 35 0.93 5.43 6.22
C ALA A 35 1.45 5.90 7.58
N LYS A 36 0.56 6.35 8.48
CA LYS A 36 0.93 6.68 9.86
C LYS A 36 1.40 5.46 10.66
N ALA A 37 0.79 4.30 10.45
CA ALA A 37 1.14 3.07 11.16
C ALA A 37 2.42 2.41 10.62
N TRP A 38 2.65 2.45 9.30
CA TRP A 38 3.69 1.64 8.64
C TRP A 38 4.84 2.45 8.04
N GLY A 39 4.74 3.79 8.00
CA GLY A 39 5.78 4.66 7.46
C GLY A 39 6.17 4.33 6.01
N LYS A 40 7.45 4.54 5.67
CA LYS A 40 8.02 4.24 4.34
C LYS A 40 8.50 2.80 4.25
N SER A 41 7.60 1.84 4.41
CA SER A 41 7.89 0.41 4.33
C SER A 41 7.26 -0.23 3.08
N PRO A 42 7.76 -1.40 2.64
CA PRO A 42 7.09 -2.19 1.59
C PRO A 42 5.64 -2.52 1.95
N ALA A 43 5.35 -2.80 3.23
CA ALA A 43 4.00 -3.06 3.72
C ALA A 43 3.02 -1.91 3.42
N MET A 44 3.48 -0.66 3.54
CA MET A 44 2.65 0.51 3.20
C MET A 44 2.21 0.46 1.73
N GLY A 45 3.13 0.12 0.81
CA GLY A 45 2.83 -0.01 -0.62
C GLY A 45 1.76 -1.07 -0.90
N PHE A 46 1.89 -2.25 -0.29
CA PHE A 46 0.90 -3.33 -0.41
C PHE A 46 -0.47 -2.93 0.17
N ILE A 47 -0.50 -2.32 1.36
CA ILE A 47 -1.76 -1.87 1.98
C ILE A 47 -2.43 -0.79 1.11
N ALA A 48 -1.66 0.17 0.58
CA ALA A 48 -2.18 1.20 -0.29
C ALA A 48 -2.81 0.61 -1.57
N LEU A 49 -2.18 -0.39 -2.17
CA LEU A 49 -2.70 -1.07 -3.35
C LEU A 49 -3.89 -1.96 -3.02
N ALA A 50 -3.91 -2.66 -1.88
CA ALA A 50 -5.09 -3.40 -1.40
C ALA A 50 -6.31 -2.48 -1.18
N ILE A 51 -6.09 -1.20 -0.83
CA ILE A 51 -7.17 -0.21 -0.71
C ILE A 51 -7.60 0.35 -2.08
N ARG A 52 -6.63 0.66 -2.95
CA ARG A 52 -6.88 1.32 -4.24
C ARG A 52 -7.45 0.35 -5.26
N GLN A 53 -6.83 -0.82 -5.38
CA GLN A 53 -6.95 -1.82 -6.43
C GLN A 53 -6.93 -3.24 -5.82
N PRO A 54 -7.95 -3.59 -5.00
CA PRO A 54 -7.95 -4.84 -4.23
C PRO A 54 -7.82 -6.09 -5.10
N ASP A 55 -8.45 -6.09 -6.28
CA ASP A 55 -8.56 -7.25 -7.16
C ASP A 55 -7.39 -7.37 -8.17
N THR A 56 -6.44 -6.42 -8.14
CA THR A 56 -5.25 -6.51 -8.99
C THR A 56 -4.29 -7.55 -8.45
N ILE A 57 -3.75 -8.38 -9.35
CA ILE A 57 -2.75 -9.40 -9.02
C ILE A 57 -1.46 -8.75 -8.52
N ALA A 58 -1.03 -9.16 -7.33
CA ALA A 58 0.18 -8.69 -6.68
C ALA A 58 1.34 -9.68 -6.81
N ILE A 59 1.03 -10.98 -6.78
CA ILE A 59 2.00 -12.07 -6.84
C ILE A 59 1.51 -13.12 -7.83
N ILE A 60 2.44 -13.65 -8.62
CA ILE A 60 2.25 -14.82 -9.48
C ILE A 60 3.40 -15.77 -9.15
N ASP A 61 3.07 -17.00 -8.79
CA ASP A 61 4.01 -18.09 -8.51
C ASP A 61 3.46 -19.42 -9.07
N ASP A 62 4.17 -20.52 -8.79
CA ASP A 62 3.79 -21.85 -9.28
C ASP A 62 2.49 -22.38 -8.65
N GLU A 63 2.09 -21.87 -7.48
CA GLU A 63 0.85 -22.24 -6.79
C GLU A 63 -0.35 -21.39 -7.26
N GLY A 64 -0.09 -20.29 -7.97
CA GLY A 64 -1.08 -19.52 -8.71
C GLY A 64 -0.88 -18.02 -8.55
N THR A 65 -1.98 -17.32 -8.28
CA THR A 65 -1.99 -15.86 -8.20
C THR A 65 -2.61 -15.38 -6.91
N ALA A 66 -2.08 -14.29 -6.36
CA ALA A 66 -2.69 -13.60 -5.23
C ALA A 66 -2.94 -12.13 -5.54
N THR A 67 -4.14 -11.64 -5.23
CA THR A 67 -4.47 -10.22 -5.33
C THR A 67 -3.85 -9.40 -4.20
N PHE A 68 -3.78 -8.07 -4.34
CA PHE A 68 -3.33 -7.20 -3.25
C PHE A 68 -4.18 -7.36 -1.98
N ASP A 69 -5.50 -7.53 -2.09
CA ASP A 69 -6.36 -7.77 -0.92
C ASP A 69 -6.05 -9.12 -0.26
N GLU A 70 -5.84 -10.17 -1.05
CA GLU A 70 -5.50 -11.49 -0.52
C GLU A 70 -4.17 -11.49 0.21
N VAL A 71 -3.13 -10.89 -0.36
CA VAL A 71 -1.82 -10.74 0.30
C VAL A 71 -2.00 -9.99 1.63
N ASN A 72 -2.71 -8.87 1.63
CA ASN A 72 -2.95 -8.10 2.85
C ASN A 72 -3.73 -8.91 3.91
N ARG A 73 -4.77 -9.65 3.51
CA ARG A 73 -5.57 -10.47 4.43
C ARG A 73 -4.76 -11.63 5.02
N ARG A 74 -4.04 -12.37 4.17
CA ARG A 74 -3.23 -13.54 4.56
C ARG A 74 -2.06 -13.12 5.46
N SER A 75 -1.34 -12.04 5.13
CA SER A 75 -0.24 -11.52 5.97
C SER A 75 -0.72 -11.06 7.35
N ASN A 76 -1.88 -10.40 7.43
CA ASN A 76 -2.45 -10.01 8.72
C ASN A 76 -2.94 -11.22 9.54
N ALA A 77 -3.45 -12.27 8.88
CA ALA A 77 -3.80 -13.52 9.56
C ALA A 77 -2.54 -14.21 10.12
N LEU A 78 -1.48 -14.29 9.32
CA LEU A 78 -0.19 -14.82 9.76
C LEU A 78 0.39 -14.02 10.94
N ALA A 79 0.40 -12.69 10.86
CA ALA A 79 0.90 -11.83 11.94
C ALA A 79 0.11 -12.02 13.25
N ARG A 80 -1.21 -12.23 13.19
CA ARG A 80 -2.02 -12.57 14.37
C ARG A 80 -1.61 -13.93 14.96
N GLY A 81 -1.46 -14.95 14.12
CA GLY A 81 -1.03 -16.28 14.56
C GLY A 81 0.38 -16.28 15.16
N LEU A 82 1.32 -15.53 14.57
CA LEU A 82 2.66 -15.36 15.12
C LEU A 82 2.63 -14.71 16.51
N ARG A 83 1.81 -13.68 16.68
CA ARG A 83 1.62 -13.03 17.98
C ARG A 83 1.00 -13.96 19.01
N GLU A 84 0.01 -14.77 18.62
CA GLU A 84 -0.57 -15.81 19.48
C GLU A 84 0.46 -16.87 19.89
N ALA A 85 1.43 -17.17 19.02
CA ALA A 85 2.57 -18.03 19.30
C ALA A 85 3.69 -17.35 20.12
N GLY A 86 3.50 -16.10 20.55
CA GLY A 86 4.46 -15.36 21.39
C GLY A 86 5.57 -14.62 20.62
N VAL A 87 5.47 -14.50 19.29
CA VAL A 87 6.41 -13.72 18.48
C VAL A 87 5.92 -12.27 18.39
N SER A 88 6.74 -11.31 18.84
CA SER A 88 6.40 -9.88 18.93
C SER A 88 7.32 -9.00 18.08
#